data_AF-A0A8S0UPE6-F1
#
_entry.id   AF-A0A8S0UPE6-F1
#
_cell.length_a   1.000
_cell.length_b   1.000
_cell.length_c   1.000
_cell.angle_alpha   90.00
_cell.angle_beta   90.00
_cell.angle_gamma   90.00
#
_symmetry.space_group_name_H-M   'P 1'
#
loop_
_entity.id
_entity.type
_entity.pdbx_description
1 polymer ?
#
loop_
_entity_poly.entity_id
_entity_poly.type
_entity_poly.pdbx_seq_one_letter_code
_entity_poly.pdbx_strand_id
1 'polypeptide(L)'
;MEGELKELLTDLKTLKSSLPDRSYHALIDKMQSRLEHLSTTATSGPVQRSKIKDMSTEVVDSNPYSRLMALQRMGIVDNYERIREFSVAIVGIGGVGSVAAEMLTRCGIGRLLLYDYDTVELANMNRLFFRPEQVFLEK
;
A
#
# COMPACT_ATOMS: atom_id res chain seq x y z
N MET A 1 8.65 7.20 -14.54
CA MET A 1 7.87 5.97 -14.76
C MET A 1 6.71 6.14 -15.75
N GLU A 2 5.59 6.80 -15.43
CA GLU A 2 4.48 6.93 -16.40
C GLU A 2 4.82 7.76 -17.65
N GLY A 3 5.63 8.81 -17.51
CA GLY A 3 6.11 9.63 -18.64
C GLY A 3 6.99 8.84 -19.61
N GLU A 4 8.01 8.17 -19.08
CA GLU A 4 8.94 7.32 -19.86
C GLU A 4 8.21 6.19 -20.59
N LEU A 5 7.16 5.62 -19.99
CA LEU A 5 6.39 4.55 -20.60
C LEU A 5 5.55 5.04 -21.80
N LYS A 6 5.02 6.26 -21.72
CA LYS A 6 4.31 6.92 -22.83
C LYS A 6 5.25 7.28 -23.98
N GLU A 7 6.46 7.72 -23.67
CA GLU A 7 7.51 7.99 -24.65
C GLU A 7 7.90 6.70 -25.39
N LEU A 8 8.20 5.62 -24.67
CA LEU A 8 8.54 4.32 -25.27
C LEU A 8 7.43 3.75 -26.17
N LEU A 9 6.16 3.90 -25.77
CA LEU A 9 5.01 3.51 -26.61
C LEU A 9 4.94 4.34 -27.91
N THR A 10 5.31 5.62 -27.84
CA THR A 10 5.34 6.53 -28.99
C THR A 10 6.51 6.19 -29.92
N ASP A 11 7.67 5.85 -29.37
CA ASP A 11 8.85 5.41 -30.12
C ASP A 11 8.57 4.11 -30.87
N LEU A 12 7.93 3.12 -30.22
CA LEU A 12 7.55 1.86 -30.88
C LEU A 12 6.53 2.06 -32.00
N LYS A 13 5.57 2.98 -31.84
CA LYS A 13 4.60 3.33 -32.89
C LYS A 13 5.30 3.96 -34.09
N THR A 14 6.25 4.86 -33.83
CA THR A 14 7.08 5.50 -34.85
C THR A 14 7.92 4.47 -35.59
N LEU A 15 8.62 3.60 -34.86
CA LEU A 15 9.44 2.52 -35.41
C LEU A 15 8.63 1.59 -36.33
N LYS A 16 7.42 1.18 -35.89
CA LYS A 16 6.50 0.36 -36.70
C LYS A 16 6.15 1.03 -38.02
N SER A 17 5.88 2.33 -38.01
CA SER A 17 5.50 3.07 -39.23
C SER A 17 6.67 3.32 -40.20
N SER A 18 7.91 3.37 -39.68
CA SER A 18 9.12 3.57 -40.48
C SER A 18 9.70 2.30 -41.10
N LEU A 19 9.32 1.11 -40.62
CA LEU A 19 9.85 -0.17 -41.08
C LEU A 19 9.03 -0.70 -42.27
N PRO A 20 9.62 -0.83 -43.48
CA PRO A 20 8.93 -1.42 -44.63
C PRO A 20 8.80 -2.95 -44.53
N ASP A 21 9.67 -3.61 -43.75
CA ASP A 21 9.64 -5.06 -43.53
C ASP A 21 8.63 -5.44 -42.44
N ARG A 22 7.65 -6.27 -42.83
CA ARG A 22 6.59 -6.75 -41.94
C ARG A 22 7.03 -7.88 -41.01
N SER A 23 8.20 -8.48 -41.21
CA SER A 23 8.71 -9.57 -40.38
C SER A 23 8.82 -9.20 -38.88
N TYR A 24 9.12 -7.93 -38.58
CA TYR A 24 9.27 -7.41 -37.22
C TYR A 24 7.99 -6.83 -36.60
N HIS A 25 6.92 -6.64 -37.38
CA HIS A 25 5.69 -6.01 -36.89
C HIS A 25 5.03 -6.80 -35.75
N ALA A 26 5.03 -8.13 -35.84
CA ALA A 26 4.46 -8.99 -34.80
C ALA A 26 5.22 -8.87 -33.46
N LEU A 27 6.55 -8.68 -33.51
CA LEU A 27 7.36 -8.49 -32.31
C LEU A 27 7.11 -7.11 -31.69
N ILE A 28 7.00 -6.07 -32.52
CA ILE A 28 6.68 -4.70 -32.06
C ILE A 28 5.30 -4.66 -31.41
N ASP A 29 4.30 -5.32 -32.00
CA ASP A 29 2.94 -5.41 -31.44
C ASP A 29 2.93 -6.12 -30.08
N LYS A 30 3.74 -7.18 -29.94
CA LYS A 30 3.94 -7.86 -28.66
C LYS A 30 4.59 -6.96 -27.62
N MET A 31 5.56 -6.12 -28.00
CA MET A 31 6.19 -5.18 -27.08
C MET A 31 5.24 -4.06 -26.66
N GLN A 32 4.45 -3.51 -27.59
CA GLN A 32 3.42 -2.50 -27.31
C GLN A 32 2.38 -3.04 -26.32
N SER A 33 1.86 -4.25 -26.54
CA SER A 33 0.90 -4.88 -25.64
C SER A 33 1.44 -5.07 -24.21
N ARG A 34 2.72 -5.43 -24.05
CA ARG A 34 3.35 -5.56 -22.73
C ARG A 34 3.50 -4.22 -22.02
N LEU A 35 3.85 -3.15 -22.75
CA LEU A 35 3.98 -1.80 -22.19
C LEU A 35 2.62 -1.21 -21.81
N GLU A 36 1.57 -1.46 -22.60
CA GLU A 36 0.20 -1.06 -22.26
C GLU A 36 -0.28 -1.74 -20.96
N HIS A 37 0.01 -3.04 -20.79
CA HIS A 37 -0.28 -3.76 -19.53
C HIS A 37 0.52 -3.23 -18.34
N LEU A 38 1.79 -2.85 -18.54
CA LEU A 38 2.60 -2.22 -17.49
C LEU A 38 2.06 -0.83 -17.14
N SER A 39 1.53 -0.10 -18.12
CA SER A 39 0.91 1.22 -17.89
C SER A 39 -0.35 1.07 -17.06
N THR A 40 -1.25 0.15 -17.40
CA THR A 40 -2.48 -0.06 -16.62
C THR A 40 -2.20 -0.52 -15.20
N THR A 41 -1.16 -1.31 -15.00
CA THR A 41 -0.69 -1.75 -13.66
C THR A 41 -0.04 -0.59 -12.88
N ALA A 42 0.61 0.34 -13.56
CA ALA A 42 1.18 1.55 -12.93
C ALA A 42 0.11 2.60 -12.58
N THR A 43 -0.95 2.70 -13.40
CA THR A 43 -2.04 3.68 -13.21
C THR A 43 -3.10 3.21 -12.22
N SER A 44 -3.10 1.95 -11.78
CA SER A 44 -3.77 1.55 -10.54
C SER A 44 -3.02 2.14 -9.36
N GLY A 45 -3.19 3.45 -9.14
CA GLY A 45 -2.78 4.11 -7.91
C GLY A 45 -3.37 3.37 -6.71
N PRO A 46 -2.79 3.55 -5.51
CA PRO A 46 -3.29 2.87 -4.32
C PRO A 46 -4.79 3.17 -4.20
N VAL A 47 -5.61 2.11 -4.19
CA VAL A 47 -7.05 2.23 -3.97
C VAL A 47 -7.23 2.83 -2.58
N GLN A 48 -7.41 4.15 -2.53
CA GLN A 48 -7.54 4.86 -1.28
C GLN A 48 -8.95 4.61 -0.75
N ARG A 49 -9.05 3.63 0.13
CA ARG A 49 -10.31 3.29 0.79
C ARG A 49 -10.80 4.53 1.56
N SER A 50 -12.05 4.93 1.33
CA SER A 50 -12.67 6.01 2.06
C SER A 50 -12.70 5.69 3.57
N LYS A 51 -12.55 6.73 4.40
CA LYS A 51 -12.60 6.58 5.85
C LYS A 51 -13.98 6.02 6.24
N ILE A 52 -13.99 4.86 6.89
CA ILE A 52 -15.20 4.24 7.42
C ILE A 52 -15.71 5.11 8.58
N LYS A 53 -16.88 5.74 8.40
CA LYS A 53 -17.47 6.66 9.38
C LYS A 53 -17.74 5.97 10.72
N ASP A 54 -18.47 4.87 10.69
CA ASP A 54 -18.92 4.14 11.89
C ASP A 54 -18.43 2.68 11.84
N MET A 55 -17.95 2.13 12.97
CA MET A 55 -17.51 0.73 13.03
C MET A 55 -18.71 -0.23 13.05
N SER A 56 -19.06 -0.78 11.89
CA SER A 56 -20.16 -1.74 11.76
C SER A 56 -19.84 -3.10 12.41
N THR A 57 -20.84 -3.71 13.04
CA THR A 57 -20.78 -5.09 13.54
C THR A 57 -21.11 -6.14 12.48
N GLU A 58 -21.50 -5.72 11.28
CA GLU A 58 -21.85 -6.61 10.17
C GLU A 58 -20.66 -7.48 9.76
N VAL A 59 -20.88 -8.79 9.63
CA VAL A 59 -19.84 -9.75 9.27
C VAL A 59 -19.90 -10.01 7.77
N VAL A 60 -19.16 -9.17 7.03
CA VAL A 60 -18.96 -9.27 5.59
C VAL A 60 -17.48 -9.12 5.27
N ASP A 61 -17.04 -9.68 4.15
CA ASP A 61 -15.62 -9.67 3.76
C ASP A 61 -15.07 -8.27 3.52
N SER A 62 -15.96 -7.34 3.14
CA SER A 62 -15.59 -5.95 2.96
C SER A 62 -15.35 -5.23 4.29
N ASN A 63 -15.86 -5.69 5.45
CA ASN A 63 -15.73 -4.98 6.73
C ASN A 63 -14.45 -5.39 7.48
N PRO A 64 -13.42 -4.50 7.56
CA PRO A 64 -12.15 -4.81 8.21
C PRO A 64 -12.28 -4.91 9.74
N TYR A 65 -13.34 -4.37 10.34
CA TYR A 65 -13.54 -4.34 11.80
C TYR A 65 -14.45 -5.44 12.31
N SER A 66 -15.06 -6.24 11.44
CA SER A 66 -16.06 -7.26 11.80
C SER A 66 -15.60 -8.19 12.94
N ARG A 67 -14.33 -8.60 12.94
CA ARG A 67 -13.75 -9.48 13.97
C ARG A 67 -13.41 -8.74 15.27
N LEU A 68 -13.06 -7.47 15.18
CA LEU A 68 -12.79 -6.62 16.35
C LEU A 68 -14.10 -6.26 17.08
N MET A 69 -15.14 -5.90 16.32
CA MET A 69 -16.47 -5.63 16.86
C MET A 69 -17.14 -6.87 17.49
N ALA A 70 -16.69 -8.08 17.14
CA ALA A 70 -17.14 -9.30 17.81
C ALA A 70 -16.76 -9.34 19.30
N LEU A 71 -15.67 -8.67 19.71
CA LEU A 71 -15.27 -8.57 21.12
C LEU A 71 -16.36 -7.92 21.99
N GLN A 72 -17.11 -6.99 21.42
CA GLN A 72 -18.25 -6.36 22.09
C GLN A 72 -19.44 -7.32 22.22
N ARG A 73 -19.72 -8.12 21.19
CA ARG A 73 -20.75 -9.17 21.25
C ARG A 73 -20.41 -10.27 22.25
N MET A 74 -19.12 -10.55 22.43
CA MET A 74 -18.61 -11.53 23.38
C MET A 74 -18.57 -11.00 24.84
N GLY A 75 -18.89 -9.73 25.07
CA GLY A 75 -18.82 -9.11 26.39
C GLY A 75 -17.40 -8.93 26.92
N ILE A 76 -16.39 -8.91 26.04
CA ILE A 76 -14.98 -8.69 26.41
C ILE A 76 -14.65 -7.19 26.45
N VAL A 77 -15.25 -6.41 25.54
CA VAL A 77 -15.05 -4.96 25.44
C VAL A 77 -16.40 -4.28 25.22
N ASP A 78 -16.91 -3.55 26.22
CA ASP A 78 -18.26 -2.99 26.20
C ASP A 78 -18.51 -2.01 25.04
N ASN A 79 -17.51 -1.21 24.70
CA ASN A 79 -17.59 -0.26 23.60
C ASN A 79 -16.24 -0.19 22.88
N TYR A 80 -16.10 -1.06 21.87
CA TYR A 80 -14.86 -1.16 21.09
C TYR A 80 -14.60 0.11 20.26
N GLU A 81 -15.66 0.78 19.77
CA GLU A 81 -15.54 1.94 18.88
C GLU A 81 -14.86 3.14 19.55
N ARG A 82 -14.90 3.24 20.88
CA ARG A 82 -14.15 4.24 21.67
C ARG A 82 -12.66 4.26 21.36
N ILE A 83 -12.08 3.17 20.83
CA ILE A 83 -10.67 3.16 20.42
C ILE A 83 -10.33 4.32 19.46
N ARG A 84 -11.31 4.79 18.68
CA ARG A 84 -11.16 5.91 17.73
C ARG A 84 -11.05 7.28 18.38
N GLU A 85 -11.37 7.41 19.66
CA GLU A 85 -11.28 8.67 20.40
C GLU A 85 -9.87 8.90 20.96
N PHE A 86 -9.05 7.85 21.06
CA PHE A 86 -7.72 7.93 21.64
C PHE A 86 -6.66 8.35 20.63
N SER A 87 -5.67 9.09 21.16
CA SER A 87 -4.42 9.42 20.48
C SER A 87 -3.26 8.78 21.23
N VAL A 88 -2.33 8.15 20.50
CA VAL A 88 -1.15 7.50 21.08
C VAL A 88 0.11 8.05 20.42
N ALA A 89 1.11 8.43 21.22
CA ALA A 89 2.43 8.78 20.74
C ALA A 89 3.38 7.59 20.90
N ILE A 90 4.15 7.28 19.86
CA ILE A 90 5.18 6.24 19.84
C ILE A 90 6.50 6.91 19.51
N VAL A 91 7.46 6.83 20.43
CA VAL A 91 8.82 7.36 20.26
C VAL A 91 9.76 6.18 20.05
N GLY A 92 10.37 6.11 18.87
CA GLY A 92 11.11 4.98 18.34
C GLY A 92 10.23 4.04 17.53
N ILE A 93 10.39 4.05 16.21
CA ILE A 93 9.74 3.20 15.20
C ILE A 93 10.74 2.12 14.72
N GLY A 94 11.48 1.55 15.67
CA GLY A 94 12.30 0.36 15.46
C GLY A 94 11.48 -0.93 15.46
N GLY A 95 12.09 -2.08 15.78
CA GLY A 95 11.42 -3.38 15.68
C GLY A 95 10.16 -3.56 16.56
N VAL A 96 10.12 -2.94 17.74
CA VAL A 96 8.95 -2.99 18.63
C VAL A 96 7.94 -1.90 18.28
N GLY A 97 8.42 -0.67 18.09
CA GLY A 97 7.57 0.49 17.83
C GLY A 97 6.81 0.40 16.51
N SER A 98 7.45 -0.13 15.46
CA SER A 98 6.81 -0.34 14.16
C SER A 98 5.65 -1.34 14.24
N VAL A 99 5.86 -2.46 14.95
CA VAL A 99 4.82 -3.48 15.18
C VAL A 99 3.71 -2.95 16.09
N ALA A 100 4.04 -2.19 17.13
CA ALA A 100 3.05 -1.54 17.98
C ALA A 100 2.19 -0.54 17.20
N ALA A 101 2.81 0.28 16.35
CA ALA A 101 2.12 1.20 15.44
C ALA A 101 1.20 0.45 14.47
N GLU A 102 1.69 -0.66 13.88
CA GLU A 102 0.90 -1.51 12.99
C GLU A 102 -0.33 -2.09 13.71
N MET A 103 -0.14 -2.69 14.89
CA MET A 103 -1.21 -3.29 15.67
C MET A 103 -2.27 -2.26 16.05
N LEU A 104 -1.87 -1.09 16.57
CA LEU A 104 -2.79 0.00 16.90
C LEU A 104 -3.55 0.51 15.67
N THR A 105 -2.86 0.65 14.54
CA THR A 105 -3.48 1.04 13.26
C THR A 105 -4.54 0.03 12.82
N ARG A 106 -4.22 -1.27 12.87
CA ARG A 106 -5.15 -2.36 12.53
C ARG A 106 -6.34 -2.43 13.48
N CYS A 107 -6.14 -2.14 14.76
CA CYS A 107 -7.21 -2.04 15.75
C CYS A 107 -8.14 -0.83 15.53
N GLY A 108 -7.71 0.17 14.74
CA GLY A 108 -8.49 1.35 14.42
C GLY A 108 -8.33 2.51 15.40
N ILE A 109 -7.14 2.67 15.99
CA ILE A 109 -6.81 3.83 16.84
C ILE A 109 -7.14 5.16 16.14
N GLY A 110 -7.59 6.15 16.92
CA GLY A 110 -7.99 7.46 16.39
C GLY A 110 -6.85 8.22 15.73
N ARG A 111 -5.71 8.32 16.43
CA ARG A 111 -4.53 9.03 15.96
C ARG A 111 -3.25 8.39 16.51
N LEU A 112 -2.24 8.27 15.64
CA LEU A 112 -0.87 7.98 16.03
C LEU A 112 0.02 9.20 15.81
N LEU A 113 0.91 9.46 16.75
CA LEU A 113 2.03 10.39 16.60
C LEU A 113 3.31 9.57 16.65
N LEU A 114 4.06 9.55 15.56
CA LEU A 114 5.26 8.73 15.43
C LEU A 114 6.48 9.66 15.44
N TYR A 115 7.48 9.30 16.24
CA TYR A 115 8.74 10.02 16.32
C TYR A 115 9.89 9.03 16.21
N ASP A 116 10.62 9.08 15.11
CA ASP A 116 11.91 8.41 14.93
C ASP A 116 12.83 9.36 14.17
N TYR A 117 14.14 9.29 14.44
CA TYR A 117 15.15 10.07 13.73
C TYR A 117 16.00 9.18 12.80
N ASP A 118 15.89 7.86 12.93
CA ASP A 118 16.64 6.90 12.15
C ASP A 118 16.02 6.71 10.75
N THR A 119 16.87 6.24 9.83
CA THR A 119 16.44 5.70 8.54
C THR A 119 16.35 4.17 8.59
N VAL A 120 15.59 3.58 7.68
CA VAL A 120 15.53 2.13 7.46
C VAL A 120 16.86 1.63 6.87
N GLU A 121 17.44 0.60 7.49
CA GLU A 121 18.67 -0.04 7.02
C GLU A 121 18.43 -1.51 6.66
N LEU A 122 19.29 -2.09 5.81
CA LEU A 122 19.27 -3.53 5.52
C LEU A 122 19.44 -4.39 6.78
N ALA A 123 20.22 -3.92 7.75
CA ALA A 123 20.38 -4.59 9.04
C ALA A 123 19.07 -4.65 9.87
N ASN A 124 18.04 -3.89 9.50
CA ASN A 124 16.73 -3.94 10.16
C ASN A 124 15.81 -5.04 9.58
N MET A 125 16.19 -5.69 8.47
CA MET A 125 15.35 -6.69 7.78
C MET A 125 15.19 -8.02 8.53
N ASN A 126 15.95 -8.25 9.59
CA ASN A 126 15.72 -9.36 10.51
C ASN A 126 14.57 -9.09 11.50
N ARG A 127 13.95 -7.90 11.42
CA ARG A 127 12.80 -7.47 12.23
C ARG A 127 11.55 -7.42 11.34
N LEU A 128 10.39 -7.21 11.97
CA LEU A 128 9.11 -7.09 11.27
C LEU A 128 8.87 -5.66 10.75
N PHE A 129 7.80 -5.53 9.97
CA PHE A 129 7.24 -4.30 9.40
C PHE A 129 7.95 -3.74 8.15
N PHE A 130 9.21 -3.31 8.25
CA PHE A 130 9.89 -2.68 7.11
C PHE A 130 10.29 -3.70 6.05
N ARG A 131 10.31 -3.24 4.79
CA ARG A 131 10.69 -4.06 3.63
C ARG A 131 11.98 -3.56 2.98
N PRO A 132 12.69 -4.41 2.21
CA PRO A 132 13.96 -4.02 1.58
C PRO A 132 13.86 -2.80 0.66
N GLU A 133 12.72 -2.59 0.01
CA GLU A 133 12.51 -1.46 -0.90
C GLU A 133 12.38 -0.11 -0.17
N GLN A 134 12.27 -0.13 1.16
CA GLN A 134 12.14 1.06 2.01
C GLN A 134 13.46 1.49 2.64
N VAL A 135 14.57 0.80 2.35
CA VAL A 135 15.89 1.19 2.85
C VAL A 135 16.22 2.63 2.42
N PHE A 136 16.85 3.39 3.32
CA PHE A 136 17.13 4.83 3.22
C PHE A 136 15.92 5.78 3.40
N LEU A 137 14.70 5.26 3.58
CA LEU A 137 13.56 6.09 4.02
C LEU A 137 13.63 6.37 5.52
N GLU A 138 13.15 7.54 5.94
CA GLU A 138 12.95 7.87 7.35
C GLU A 138 11.91 6.92 7.98
N LYS A 139 12.17 6.51 9.22
CA LYS A 139 11.28 5.62 9.98
C LYS A 139 10.07 6.34 10.56
#